data_AF-A0A9P6FW50-F1
#
_entry.id   AF-A0A9P6FW50-F1
#
_cell.length_a   1.000
_cell.length_b   1.000
_cell.length_c   1.000
_cell.angle_alpha   90.00
_cell.angle_beta   90.00
_cell.angle_gamma   90.00
#
_symmetry.space_group_name_H-M   'P 1'
#
loop_
_entity.id
_entity.type
_entity.pdbx_description
1 polymer ?
#
loop_
_entity_poly.entity_id
_entity_poly.type
_entity_poly.pdbx_seq_one_letter_code
_entity_poly.pdbx_strand_id
1 'polypeptide(L)'
;MATPHIMIASIPKPNNAMLRSFIPLAACPKAASRPRRLPSSHTSSAFYSSTHKSPAYSLSPPAHVSTASKTSAHSKSLPTEPSLTSVTTPIPSLKFPPPNPLPFLYDPTGLSAQPVKKPSCESLGPKKSFYRRKLPEHLISFTSPEGKQLFREMLESGYGEGYFSLVGNFTTQSEPAFCGPSSLAMVLNSLEVDPQRQWKGAWRWYSDELLECCAPSEQVKTKGITFAQFACLSKCHCDVQVRRANQVTLEQFKKDLEMVCSRDDIHMVVSFSRKSLGQTGDGHF
;
A
#
# COMPACT_ATOMS: atom_id res chain seq x y z
N MET A 1 -14.70 -10.37 15.98
CA MET A 1 -13.90 -9.64 14.97
C MET A 1 -12.43 -9.94 15.26
N ALA A 2 -11.61 -10.12 14.23
CA ALA A 2 -10.17 -10.26 14.44
C ALA A 2 -9.63 -8.96 15.07
N THR A 3 -8.67 -9.06 15.99
CA THR A 3 -8.00 -7.88 16.54
C THR A 3 -7.31 -7.14 15.39
N PRO A 4 -7.43 -5.80 15.26
CA PRO A 4 -6.74 -5.07 14.20
C PRO A 4 -5.22 -5.21 14.35
N HIS A 5 -4.53 -5.48 13.25
CA HIS A 5 -3.08 -5.73 13.23
C HIS A 5 -2.38 -4.68 12.36
N ILE A 6 -1.30 -4.08 12.86
CA ILE A 6 -0.45 -3.18 12.10
C ILE A 6 1.00 -3.63 12.15
N MET A 7 1.77 -3.27 11.13
CA MET A 7 3.22 -3.36 11.14
C MET A 7 3.83 -1.97 11.24
N ILE A 8 4.93 -1.85 11.98
CA ILE A 8 5.71 -0.62 12.01
C ILE A 8 7.15 -0.94 11.63
N ALA A 9 7.71 -0.17 10.71
CA ALA A 9 9.05 -0.38 10.20
C ALA A 9 9.88 0.91 10.33
N SER A 10 11.15 0.80 10.72
CA SER A 10 12.08 1.94 10.64
C SER A 10 13.05 1.73 9.49
N ILE A 11 13.37 2.79 8.75
CA ILE A 11 14.42 2.81 7.73
C ILE A 11 15.69 3.43 8.36
N PRO A 12 16.86 2.79 8.24
CA PRO A 12 18.08 3.33 8.81
C PRO A 12 18.47 4.65 8.13
N LYS A 13 19.03 5.58 8.90
CA LYS A 13 19.75 6.71 8.29
C LYS A 13 20.98 6.13 7.57
N PRO A 14 21.24 6.47 6.31
CA PRO A 14 22.46 6.05 5.65
C PRO A 14 23.64 6.64 6.41
N ASN A 15 24.56 5.78 6.85
CA ASN A 15 25.88 6.24 7.24
C ASN A 15 26.57 6.78 5.98
N ASN A 16 27.44 7.80 6.11
CA ASN A 16 28.11 8.46 4.98
C ASN A 16 28.80 7.49 3.99
N ALA A 17 29.07 6.24 4.38
CA ALA A 17 29.60 5.18 3.52
C ALA A 17 28.57 4.53 2.55
N MET A 18 27.28 4.48 2.89
CA MET A 18 26.24 3.79 2.09
C MET A 18 25.61 4.65 0.98
N LEU A 19 25.70 5.98 1.06
CA LEU A 19 25.13 6.89 0.06
C LEU A 19 25.74 6.75 -1.35
N ARG A 20 26.84 6.01 -1.51
CA ARG A 20 27.47 5.75 -2.81
C ARG A 20 26.89 4.52 -3.54
N SER A 21 26.08 3.69 -2.90
CA SER A 21 25.59 2.43 -3.49
C SER A 21 24.09 2.41 -3.82
N PHE A 22 23.35 3.48 -3.56
CA PHE A 22 21.90 3.56 -3.81
C PHE A 22 21.58 4.52 -4.96
N ILE A 23 22.01 4.14 -6.16
CA ILE A 23 21.35 4.57 -7.41
C ILE A 23 20.67 3.30 -7.93
N PRO A 24 19.33 3.24 -8.07
CA PRO A 24 18.68 2.06 -8.59
C PRO A 24 19.04 1.91 -10.08
N LEU A 25 19.70 0.81 -10.43
CA LEU A 25 19.68 0.30 -11.80
C LEU A 25 18.23 -0.07 -12.13
N ALA A 26 17.65 0.65 -13.08
CA ALA A 26 16.39 0.30 -13.69
C ALA A 26 16.51 -1.07 -14.37
N ALA A 27 15.68 -2.03 -13.94
CA ALA A 27 15.05 -3.07 -14.76
C ALA A 27 14.47 -4.16 -13.83
N CYS A 28 13.14 -4.25 -13.76
CA CYS A 28 12.47 -5.45 -13.27
C CYS A 28 12.50 -6.50 -14.39
N PRO A 29 13.06 -7.71 -14.21
CA PRO A 29 13.02 -8.74 -15.24
C PRO A 29 11.62 -9.36 -15.30
N LYS A 30 11.01 -9.31 -16.49
CA LYS A 30 9.74 -9.99 -16.81
C LYS A 30 9.86 -11.48 -16.48
N ALA A 31 8.96 -11.98 -15.63
CA ALA A 31 8.87 -13.39 -15.30
C ALA A 31 8.47 -14.21 -16.54
N ALA A 32 9.33 -15.14 -16.95
CA ALA A 32 9.05 -16.10 -18.00
C ALA A 32 8.07 -17.17 -17.48
N SER A 33 6.98 -17.38 -18.22
CA SER A 33 6.02 -18.46 -18.01
C SER A 33 6.69 -19.81 -18.30
N ARG A 34 6.61 -20.74 -17.34
CA ARG A 34 7.11 -22.12 -17.49
C ARG A 34 5.91 -23.08 -17.55
N PRO A 35 5.78 -23.94 -18.57
CA PRO A 35 4.67 -24.89 -18.64
C PRO A 35 4.90 -26.08 -17.71
N ARG A 36 3.80 -26.51 -17.09
CA ARG A 36 3.65 -27.63 -16.15
C ARG A 36 3.88 -28.96 -16.90
N ARG A 37 4.92 -29.72 -16.55
CA ARG A 37 5.07 -31.14 -16.94
C ARG A 37 4.41 -32.04 -15.91
N LEU A 38 3.51 -32.89 -16.37
CA LEU A 38 3.10 -34.13 -15.72
C LEU A 38 4.18 -35.21 -15.92
N PRO A 39 4.33 -36.16 -14.99
CA PRO A 39 4.85 -37.48 -15.34
C PRO A 39 3.83 -38.59 -15.11
N SER A 40 3.78 -39.48 -16.10
CA SER A 40 3.11 -40.78 -16.14
C SER A 40 3.90 -41.89 -15.44
N SER A 41 3.18 -42.97 -15.14
CA SER A 41 3.51 -44.23 -14.45
C SER A 41 4.68 -45.06 -15.01
N HIS A 42 5.37 -45.82 -14.14
CA HIS A 42 5.27 -47.30 -14.01
C HIS A 42 6.37 -47.95 -13.11
N THR A 43 5.89 -48.90 -12.27
CA THR A 43 6.47 -50.23 -11.87
C THR A 43 7.66 -50.40 -10.90
N SER A 44 7.32 -50.87 -9.68
CA SER A 44 7.56 -52.22 -9.09
C SER A 44 8.70 -52.52 -8.09
N SER A 45 8.28 -53.12 -6.96
CA SER A 45 8.97 -54.01 -5.98
C SER A 45 10.02 -53.37 -5.05
N ALA A 46 10.22 -53.72 -3.76
CA ALA A 46 9.86 -54.87 -2.92
C ALA A 46 9.99 -54.51 -1.40
N PHE A 47 9.18 -55.18 -0.56
CA PHE A 47 9.38 -55.62 0.85
C PHE A 47 10.19 -54.79 1.89
N TYR A 48 9.56 -54.38 2.99
CA TYR A 48 9.78 -54.93 4.35
C TYR A 48 8.72 -54.45 5.36
N SER A 49 8.47 -55.29 6.37
CA SER A 49 7.41 -55.25 7.39
C SER A 49 7.77 -54.37 8.61
N SER A 50 6.78 -53.72 9.24
CA SER A 50 6.42 -53.97 10.66
C SER A 50 5.29 -53.06 11.15
N THR A 51 4.59 -53.58 12.14
CA THR A 51 3.26 -53.31 12.69
C THR A 51 3.17 -52.16 13.69
N HIS A 52 2.00 -51.48 13.79
CA HIS A 52 1.32 -51.18 15.07
C HIS A 52 -0.17 -50.75 14.85
N LYS A 53 -1.07 -51.32 15.66
CA LYS A 53 -2.55 -51.23 15.67
C LYS A 53 -3.06 -49.91 16.32
N SER A 54 -4.00 -49.18 15.69
CA SER A 54 -5.46 -48.98 15.98
C SER A 54 -5.84 -48.14 17.22
N PRO A 55 -7.08 -47.57 17.37
CA PRO A 55 -8.29 -47.56 16.51
C PRO A 55 -8.79 -46.14 16.12
N ALA A 56 -9.31 -45.87 14.92
CA ALA A 56 -10.68 -46.09 14.39
C ALA A 56 -11.79 -45.23 15.04
N TYR A 57 -12.19 -44.16 14.33
CA TYR A 57 -13.56 -43.63 14.34
C TYR A 57 -14.10 -43.66 12.91
N SER A 58 -15.18 -44.40 12.75
CA SER A 58 -16.00 -44.60 11.55
C SER A 58 -16.99 -43.45 11.42
N LEU A 59 -17.25 -42.99 10.18
CA LEU A 59 -18.58 -42.60 9.69
C LEU A 59 -18.49 -42.47 8.15
N SER A 60 -19.24 -43.31 7.44
CA SER A 60 -19.41 -43.30 5.98
C SER A 60 -20.70 -42.54 5.56
N PRO A 61 -20.83 -42.14 4.28
CA PRO A 61 -21.84 -41.18 3.79
C PRO A 61 -23.03 -41.87 3.06
N PRO A 62 -24.06 -41.12 2.61
CA PRO A 62 -24.92 -41.53 1.50
C PRO A 62 -24.64 -40.69 0.23
N ALA A 63 -24.34 -41.33 -0.91
CA ALA A 63 -25.25 -41.76 -2.01
C ALA A 63 -25.78 -40.58 -2.87
N HIS A 64 -25.18 -40.33 -4.04
CA HIS A 64 -25.60 -40.78 -5.38
C HIS A 64 -26.97 -40.28 -5.87
N VAL A 65 -26.95 -39.38 -6.87
CA VAL A 65 -27.91 -39.38 -7.99
C VAL A 65 -27.13 -39.12 -9.28
N SER A 66 -27.17 -40.09 -10.19
CA SER A 66 -26.75 -39.99 -11.60
C SER A 66 -27.95 -39.63 -12.47
N THR A 67 -27.76 -38.78 -13.47
CA THR A 67 -28.49 -38.89 -14.75
C THR A 67 -27.64 -38.46 -15.95
N ALA A 68 -27.33 -39.48 -16.76
CA ALA A 68 -27.26 -39.56 -18.23
C ALA A 68 -26.72 -38.41 -19.11
N SER A 69 -25.68 -38.82 -19.85
CA SER A 69 -25.10 -38.31 -21.09
C SER A 69 -26.08 -37.96 -22.22
N LYS A 70 -25.69 -37.00 -23.08
CA LYS A 70 -25.81 -37.13 -24.54
C LYS A 70 -24.59 -36.53 -25.26
N THR A 71 -23.96 -37.39 -26.04
CA THR A 71 -22.90 -37.16 -27.03
C THR A 71 -23.45 -36.50 -28.29
N SER A 72 -22.68 -35.63 -28.93
CA SER A 72 -22.70 -35.49 -30.39
C SER A 72 -21.34 -35.07 -30.90
N ALA A 73 -20.77 -35.92 -31.75
CA ALA A 73 -19.52 -35.72 -32.44
C ALA A 73 -19.76 -34.92 -33.74
N HIS A 74 -18.92 -33.93 -33.99
CA HIS A 74 -18.71 -33.42 -35.35
C HIS A 74 -17.23 -33.16 -35.59
N SER A 75 -16.65 -34.05 -36.37
CA SER A 75 -15.35 -33.93 -37.04
C SER A 75 -15.35 -32.79 -38.05
N LYS A 76 -14.28 -31.99 -38.10
CA LYS A 76 -13.78 -31.38 -39.35
C LYS A 76 -12.36 -30.82 -39.19
N SER A 77 -11.44 -31.49 -39.89
CA SER A 77 -10.22 -31.03 -40.59
C SER A 77 -9.50 -29.73 -40.16
N LEU A 78 -8.20 -29.89 -39.92
CA LEU A 78 -7.14 -28.86 -39.86
C LEU A 78 -6.94 -28.15 -41.21
N PRO A 79 -6.55 -26.87 -41.20
CA PRO A 79 -5.39 -26.46 -42.02
C PRO A 79 -4.43 -25.46 -41.33
N THR A 80 -3.14 -25.80 -41.43
CA THR A 80 -1.94 -24.98 -41.74
C THR A 80 -1.73 -23.62 -41.04
N GLU A 81 -0.72 -23.56 -40.16
CA GLU A 81 -0.11 -22.32 -39.65
C GLU A 81 0.67 -21.55 -40.74
N PRO A 82 0.59 -20.21 -40.75
CA PRO A 82 1.67 -19.35 -41.22
C PRO A 82 2.40 -18.69 -40.05
N SER A 83 3.73 -18.83 -40.09
CA SER A 83 4.75 -18.17 -39.27
C SER A 83 4.49 -16.67 -39.06
N LEU A 84 4.36 -16.23 -37.80
CA LEU A 84 4.32 -14.82 -37.42
C LEU A 84 5.71 -14.32 -37.00
N THR A 85 6.27 -13.45 -37.84
CA THR A 85 7.44 -12.61 -37.57
C THR A 85 7.14 -11.61 -36.45
N SER A 86 8.03 -11.49 -35.47
CA SER A 86 7.87 -10.50 -34.39
C SER A 86 8.17 -9.09 -34.91
N VAL A 87 7.13 -8.31 -35.14
CA VAL A 87 7.26 -6.86 -35.39
C VAL A 87 7.26 -6.16 -34.03
N THR A 88 8.41 -5.62 -33.65
CA THR A 88 8.54 -4.73 -32.48
C THR A 88 7.96 -3.36 -32.86
N THR A 89 6.70 -3.09 -32.51
CA THR A 89 6.14 -1.74 -32.61
C THR A 89 6.42 -0.95 -31.32
N PRO A 90 6.83 0.34 -31.41
CA PRO A 90 6.95 1.20 -30.24
C PRO A 90 5.56 1.51 -29.66
N ILE A 91 5.43 1.46 -28.34
CA ILE A 91 4.22 1.84 -27.60
C ILE A 91 3.93 3.33 -27.87
N PRO A 92 2.75 3.71 -28.38
CA PRO A 92 2.42 5.10 -28.62
C PRO A 92 2.33 5.85 -27.29
N SER A 93 3.00 7.00 -27.21
CA SER A 93 2.76 7.97 -26.15
C SER A 93 1.27 8.30 -26.10
N LEU A 94 0.59 7.93 -25.01
CA LEU A 94 -0.81 8.31 -24.76
C LEU A 94 -0.91 9.83 -24.69
N LYS A 95 -1.20 10.46 -25.84
CA LYS A 95 -1.60 11.86 -25.90
C LYS A 95 -3.03 11.92 -25.40
N PHE A 96 -3.20 12.30 -24.14
CA PHE A 96 -4.53 12.61 -23.63
C PHE A 96 -5.10 13.78 -24.46
N PRO A 97 -6.31 13.67 -25.02
CA PRO A 97 -6.95 14.79 -25.69
C PRO A 97 -7.10 15.95 -24.68
N PRO A 98 -7.02 17.21 -25.14
CA PRO A 98 -7.31 18.34 -24.27
C PRO A 98 -8.70 18.15 -23.66
N PRO A 99 -8.89 18.48 -22.37
CA PRO A 99 -10.19 18.32 -21.73
C PRO A 99 -11.22 19.14 -22.50
N ASN A 100 -12.37 18.52 -22.80
CA ASN A 100 -13.51 19.23 -23.35
C ASN A 100 -13.85 20.41 -22.43
N PRO A 101 -14.22 21.58 -22.97
CA PRO A 101 -14.72 22.69 -22.17
C PRO A 101 -15.84 22.21 -21.26
N LEU A 102 -15.77 22.56 -19.98
CA LEU A 102 -16.77 22.14 -19.01
C LEU A 102 -18.11 22.81 -19.34
N PRO A 103 -19.24 22.08 -19.42
CA PRO A 103 -20.52 22.60 -19.88
C PRO A 103 -21.27 23.36 -18.77
N PHE A 104 -20.58 24.20 -18.01
CA PHE A 104 -21.17 24.95 -16.90
C PHE A 104 -21.90 26.19 -17.42
N LEU A 105 -23.09 26.01 -17.98
CA LEU A 105 -23.99 27.12 -18.33
C LEU A 105 -24.91 27.53 -17.16
N TYR A 106 -25.08 26.68 -16.14
CA TYR A 106 -25.99 26.94 -15.03
C TYR A 106 -25.23 27.45 -13.81
N ASP A 107 -25.37 28.76 -13.57
CA ASP A 107 -24.92 29.41 -12.34
C ASP A 107 -26.12 30.04 -11.62
N PRO A 108 -26.77 29.31 -10.69
CA PRO A 108 -27.91 29.84 -9.94
C PRO A 108 -27.53 30.95 -8.96
N THR A 109 -26.23 31.16 -8.73
CA THR A 109 -25.70 32.13 -7.77
C THR A 109 -25.21 33.42 -8.44
N GLY A 110 -25.02 33.40 -9.77
CA GLY A 110 -24.40 34.49 -10.53
C GLY A 110 -22.95 34.81 -10.14
N LEU A 111 -22.31 33.96 -9.34
CA LEU A 111 -20.96 34.18 -8.82
C LEU A 111 -19.87 33.99 -9.88
N SER A 112 -20.13 33.19 -10.91
CA SER A 112 -19.18 32.92 -12.00
C SER A 112 -18.87 34.15 -12.85
N ALA A 113 -19.77 35.15 -12.87
CA ALA A 113 -19.58 36.41 -13.57
C ALA A 113 -18.88 37.47 -12.70
N GLN A 114 -18.76 37.23 -11.39
CA GLN A 114 -18.15 38.20 -10.47
C GLN A 114 -16.62 38.11 -10.54
N PRO A 115 -15.91 39.24 -10.67
CA PRO A 115 -14.45 39.22 -10.62
C PRO A 115 -14.00 38.71 -9.26
N VAL A 116 -13.06 37.74 -9.25
CA VAL A 116 -12.45 37.26 -8.02
C VAL A 116 -11.70 38.42 -7.35
N LYS A 117 -12.32 39.04 -6.35
CA LYS A 117 -11.64 39.96 -5.44
C LYS A 117 -10.72 39.13 -4.55
N LYS A 118 -9.48 38.89 -5.00
CA LYS A 118 -8.44 38.41 -4.10
C LYS A 118 -8.29 39.47 -3.01
N PRO A 119 -8.44 39.13 -1.72
CA PRO A 119 -8.15 40.08 -0.66
C PRO A 119 -6.73 40.61 -0.87
N SER A 120 -6.56 41.93 -0.86
CA SER A 120 -5.26 42.59 -1.07
C SER A 120 -4.34 42.23 0.10
N CYS A 121 -3.60 41.14 -0.04
CA CYS A 121 -2.71 40.60 0.99
C CYS A 121 -1.28 41.14 0.82
N GLU A 122 -1.12 42.32 0.21
CA GLU A 122 0.20 42.90 -0.08
C GLU A 122 0.98 43.29 1.19
N SER A 123 0.29 43.39 2.34
CA SER A 123 0.89 43.77 3.64
C SER A 123 0.98 42.66 4.69
N LEU A 124 0.51 41.44 4.40
CA LEU A 124 0.45 40.34 5.38
C LEU A 124 1.35 39.13 5.03
N GLY A 125 2.28 39.30 4.08
CA GLY A 125 3.26 38.27 3.73
C GLY A 125 3.99 37.76 4.99
N PRO A 126 3.89 36.47 5.36
CA PRO A 126 4.56 35.99 6.56
C PRO A 126 6.07 36.13 6.39
N LYS A 127 6.72 36.84 7.32
CA LYS A 127 8.17 37.19 7.26
C LYS A 127 9.09 35.96 7.13
N LYS A 128 8.61 34.77 7.52
CA LYS A 128 9.21 33.45 7.26
C LYS A 128 8.11 32.42 7.00
N SER A 129 7.81 32.13 5.75
CA SER A 129 6.89 31.05 5.37
C SER A 129 7.48 30.18 4.26
N PHE A 130 6.96 28.96 4.15
CA PHE A 130 7.26 28.06 3.06
C PHE A 130 5.96 27.60 2.42
N TYR A 131 5.79 27.87 1.13
CA TYR A 131 4.71 27.30 0.34
C TYR A 131 5.23 26.12 -0.48
N ARG A 132 5.07 24.91 0.07
CA ARG A 132 5.60 23.66 -0.48
C ARG A 132 7.13 23.72 -0.66
N ARG A 133 7.73 22.62 -1.12
CA ARG A 133 9.15 22.53 -1.49
C ARG A 133 9.27 21.81 -2.82
N LYS A 134 10.25 22.18 -3.64
CA LYS A 134 10.58 21.41 -4.85
C LYS A 134 10.98 20.00 -4.41
N LEU A 135 10.38 19.00 -5.03
CA LEU A 135 10.74 17.61 -4.81
C LEU A 135 12.15 17.36 -5.37
N PRO A 136 13.05 16.67 -4.64
CA PRO A 136 14.35 16.24 -5.16
C PRO A 136 14.20 15.45 -6.47
N GLU A 137 15.12 15.65 -7.42
CA GLU A 137 14.99 15.15 -8.80
C GLU A 137 15.03 13.61 -8.92
N HIS A 138 15.56 12.92 -7.92
CA HIS A 138 15.57 11.46 -7.84
C HIS A 138 14.28 10.87 -7.26
N LEU A 139 13.31 11.70 -6.85
CA LEU A 139 12.01 11.26 -6.35
C LEU A 139 10.92 11.56 -7.38
N ILE A 140 10.02 10.62 -7.57
CA ILE A 140 8.91 10.73 -8.52
C ILE A 140 7.68 11.24 -7.78
N SER A 141 7.09 12.34 -8.26
CA SER A 141 5.83 12.85 -7.69
C SER A 141 4.69 11.89 -8.01
N PHE A 142 3.89 11.54 -7.00
CA PHE A 142 2.70 10.68 -7.15
C PHE A 142 1.73 11.18 -8.24
N THR A 143 1.59 12.51 -8.39
CA THR A 143 0.66 13.12 -9.34
C THR A 143 1.25 13.37 -10.72
N SER A 144 2.54 13.07 -10.94
CA SER A 144 3.18 13.14 -12.25
C SER A 144 2.67 12.02 -13.19
N PRO A 145 2.86 12.14 -14.52
CA PRO A 145 2.53 11.05 -15.44
C PRO A 145 3.21 9.73 -15.08
N GLU A 146 4.48 9.78 -14.69
CA GLU A 146 5.28 8.62 -14.26
C GLU A 146 4.77 8.04 -12.94
N GLY A 147 4.52 8.87 -11.93
CA GLY A 147 3.96 8.41 -10.65
C GLY A 147 2.60 7.75 -10.79
N LYS A 148 1.72 8.30 -11.64
CA LYS A 148 0.43 7.70 -11.99
C LYS A 148 0.58 6.38 -12.75
N GLN A 149 1.64 6.21 -13.53
CA GLN A 149 1.93 4.96 -14.21
C GLN A 149 2.38 3.89 -13.20
N LEU A 150 3.36 4.19 -12.36
CA LEU A 150 3.82 3.28 -11.30
C LEU A 150 2.67 2.85 -10.38
N PHE A 151 1.78 3.78 -10.04
CA PHE A 151 0.61 3.48 -9.22
C PHE A 151 -0.37 2.52 -9.93
N ARG A 152 -0.62 2.70 -11.23
CA ARG A 152 -1.44 1.78 -12.03
C ARG A 152 -0.82 0.38 -12.11
N GLU A 153 0.48 0.30 -12.39
CA GLU A 153 1.22 -0.97 -12.45
C GLU A 153 1.18 -1.72 -11.11
N MET A 154 1.29 -0.98 -10.00
CA MET A 154 1.18 -1.54 -8.65
C MET A 154 -0.22 -2.10 -8.37
N LEU A 155 -1.28 -1.38 -8.75
CA LEU A 155 -2.67 -1.86 -8.64
C LEU A 155 -2.91 -3.10 -9.51
N GLU A 156 -2.50 -3.07 -10.78
CA GLU A 156 -2.63 -4.19 -11.72
C GLU A 156 -1.86 -5.45 -11.25
N SER A 157 -0.79 -5.26 -10.46
CA SER A 157 0.01 -6.33 -9.89
C SER A 157 -0.52 -6.88 -8.57
N GLY A 158 -1.64 -6.34 -8.05
CA GLY A 158 -2.26 -6.79 -6.79
C GLY A 158 -1.52 -6.37 -5.52
N TYR A 159 -0.69 -5.31 -5.58
CA TYR A 159 0.04 -4.76 -4.42
C TYR A 159 -0.52 -3.42 -3.95
N GLY A 160 -1.80 -3.14 -4.24
CA GLY A 160 -2.43 -1.86 -3.92
C GLY A 160 -3.72 -1.96 -3.12
N GLU A 161 -4.07 -3.15 -2.62
CA GLU A 161 -5.36 -3.39 -1.98
C GLU A 161 -5.57 -2.47 -0.77
N GLY A 162 -4.57 -2.36 0.10
CA GLY A 162 -4.63 -1.47 1.26
C GLY A 162 -4.70 0.03 0.93
N TYR A 163 -4.44 0.45 -0.32
CA TYR A 163 -4.52 1.87 -0.68
C TYR A 163 -5.96 2.40 -0.60
N PHE A 164 -6.97 1.58 -0.94
CA PHE A 164 -8.35 2.03 -1.03
C PHE A 164 -8.93 2.45 0.33
N SER A 165 -8.61 1.72 1.40
CA SER A 165 -8.99 2.09 2.77
C SER A 165 -8.17 3.29 3.27
N LEU A 166 -6.86 3.31 2.99
CA LEU A 166 -5.98 4.41 3.39
C LEU A 166 -6.36 5.75 2.75
N VAL A 167 -6.70 5.78 1.46
CA VAL A 167 -7.04 7.03 0.76
C VAL A 167 -8.36 7.62 1.26
N GLY A 168 -9.33 6.77 1.64
CA GLY A 168 -10.57 7.21 2.28
C GLY A 168 -10.35 7.86 3.65
N ASN A 169 -9.20 7.59 4.26
CA ASN A 169 -8.80 8.08 5.57
C ASN A 169 -7.66 9.11 5.53
N PHE A 170 -7.19 9.49 4.34
CA PHE A 170 -6.01 10.35 4.22
C PHE A 170 -6.28 11.76 4.77
N THR A 171 -5.48 12.17 5.75
CA THR A 171 -5.63 13.47 6.41
C THR A 171 -4.30 14.19 6.54
N THR A 172 -4.36 15.51 6.68
CA THR A 172 -3.19 16.31 7.05
C THR A 172 -2.92 16.17 8.55
N GLN A 173 -1.64 16.14 8.94
CA GLN A 173 -1.27 16.28 10.35
C GLN A 173 -1.70 17.64 10.89
N SER A 174 -2.36 17.66 12.05
CA SER A 174 -2.88 18.91 12.66
C SER A 174 -1.76 19.82 13.14
N GLU A 175 -0.65 19.25 13.61
CA GLU A 175 0.54 19.96 14.05
C GLU A 175 1.80 19.48 13.30
N PRO A 176 2.84 20.31 13.10
CA PRO A 176 4.09 19.90 12.43
C PRO A 176 4.78 18.69 13.08
N ALA A 177 4.56 18.46 14.38
CA ALA A 177 5.14 17.35 15.12
C ALA A 177 4.29 16.07 15.13
N PHE A 178 3.05 16.11 14.60
CA PHE A 178 2.06 15.04 14.74
C PHE A 178 2.08 13.96 13.65
N CYS A 179 3.07 13.96 12.75
CA CYS A 179 3.16 12.97 11.68
C CYS A 179 3.00 11.49 12.13
N GLY A 180 3.54 11.12 13.30
CA GLY A 180 3.32 9.80 13.90
C GLY A 180 1.84 9.57 14.27
N PRO A 181 1.29 10.29 15.26
CA PRO A 181 -0.13 10.18 15.62
C PRO A 181 -1.09 10.27 14.44
N SER A 182 -0.90 11.18 13.49
CA SER A 182 -1.78 11.29 12.32
C SER A 182 -1.73 10.04 11.44
N SER A 183 -0.53 9.47 11.23
CA SER A 183 -0.38 8.21 10.49
C SER A 183 -1.06 7.04 11.20
N LEU A 184 -0.96 6.97 12.53
CA LEU A 184 -1.65 5.93 13.31
C LEU A 184 -3.17 6.09 13.26
N ALA A 185 -3.69 7.32 13.39
CA ALA A 185 -5.11 7.59 13.28
C ALA A 185 -5.67 7.15 11.91
N MET A 186 -4.95 7.47 10.83
CA MET A 186 -5.31 7.01 9.48
C MET A 186 -5.40 5.50 9.39
N VAL A 187 -4.39 4.78 9.90
CA VAL A 187 -4.35 3.32 9.85
C VAL A 187 -5.45 2.68 10.70
N LEU A 188 -5.69 3.19 11.92
CA LEU A 188 -6.75 2.68 12.79
C LEU A 188 -8.14 2.87 12.18
N ASN A 189 -8.40 4.03 11.58
CA ASN A 189 -9.66 4.26 10.88
C ASN A 189 -9.79 3.42 9.61
N SER A 190 -8.69 3.17 8.89
CA SER A 190 -8.68 2.30 7.69
C SER A 190 -8.98 0.85 8.03
N LEU A 191 -8.61 0.41 9.24
CA LEU A 191 -8.95 -0.91 9.79
C LEU A 191 -10.27 -0.91 10.58
N GLU A 192 -11.05 0.18 10.49
CA GLU A 192 -12.35 0.33 11.15
C GLU A 192 -12.31 0.09 12.68
N VAL A 193 -11.19 0.45 13.32
CA VAL A 193 -11.05 0.36 14.77
C VAL A 193 -11.88 1.44 15.44
N ASP A 194 -12.79 1.02 16.32
CA ASP A 194 -13.62 1.93 17.07
C ASP A 194 -12.85 2.51 18.28
N PRO A 195 -12.64 3.85 18.35
CA PRO A 195 -11.90 4.46 19.45
C PRO A 195 -12.63 4.38 20.80
N GLN A 196 -13.91 3.94 20.83
CA GLN A 196 -14.76 3.94 22.03
C GLN A 196 -14.87 5.32 22.72
N ARG A 197 -14.50 6.38 22.01
CA ARG A 197 -14.49 7.77 22.47
C ARG A 197 -15.05 8.66 21.38
N GLN A 198 -15.81 9.67 21.77
CA GLN A 198 -16.33 10.67 20.85
C GLN A 198 -15.19 11.53 20.31
N TRP A 199 -15.23 11.79 19.01
CA TRP A 199 -14.38 12.75 18.33
C TRP A 199 -15.06 14.11 18.21
N LYS A 200 -16.21 14.15 17.52
CA LYS A 200 -16.98 15.37 17.26
C LYS A 200 -18.47 15.08 17.35
N GLY A 201 -19.17 15.76 18.26
CA GLY A 201 -20.58 15.47 18.53
C GLY A 201 -20.79 14.00 18.90
N ALA A 202 -21.74 13.33 18.25
CA ALA A 202 -22.02 11.91 18.46
C ALA A 202 -21.05 10.96 17.70
N TRP A 203 -20.14 11.49 16.87
CA TRP A 203 -19.29 10.68 15.99
C TRP A 203 -18.06 10.15 16.73
N ARG A 204 -17.70 8.90 16.45
CA ARG A 204 -16.49 8.23 16.94
C ARG A 204 -15.58 7.94 15.75
N TRP A 205 -14.39 8.50 15.77
CA TRP A 205 -13.38 8.38 14.73
C TRP A 205 -12.03 8.76 15.31
N TYR A 206 -10.94 8.12 14.91
CA TYR A 206 -9.62 8.57 15.37
C TYR A 206 -9.25 9.90 14.70
N SER A 207 -8.75 10.82 15.52
CA SER A 207 -7.90 11.93 15.10
C SER A 207 -6.57 11.85 15.84
N ASP A 208 -5.55 12.53 15.32
CA ASP A 208 -4.23 12.57 15.98
C ASP A 208 -4.29 13.11 17.42
N GLU A 209 -5.22 14.02 17.70
CA GLU A 209 -5.47 14.56 19.04
C GLU A 209 -6.06 13.56 20.05
N LEU A 210 -6.69 12.47 19.60
CA LEU A 210 -7.30 11.46 20.49
C LEU A 210 -6.31 10.35 20.91
N LEU A 211 -5.14 10.30 20.28
CA LEU A 211 -4.14 9.27 20.51
C LEU A 211 -3.27 9.63 21.71
N GLU A 212 -3.69 9.17 22.88
CA GLU A 212 -3.03 9.39 24.17
C GLU A 212 -2.49 8.05 24.71
N CYS A 213 -1.16 7.90 24.77
CA CYS A 213 -0.48 6.82 25.50
C CYS A 213 1.05 7.02 25.44
N CYS A 214 1.79 6.54 26.45
CA CYS A 214 3.26 6.41 26.44
C CYS A 214 4.12 7.69 26.31
N ALA A 215 3.54 8.85 25.98
CA ALA A 215 4.21 10.14 25.97
C ALA A 215 3.20 11.28 26.26
N PRO A 216 3.56 12.29 27.07
CA PRO A 216 2.72 13.46 27.29
C PRO A 216 2.43 14.23 25.99
N SER A 217 1.20 14.70 25.81
CA SER A 217 0.75 15.37 24.59
C SER A 217 1.59 16.62 24.26
N GLU A 218 2.02 17.37 25.27
CA GLU A 218 2.85 18.56 25.19
C GLU A 218 4.26 18.22 24.65
N GLN A 219 4.79 17.06 25.03
CA GLN A 219 6.06 16.59 24.50
C GLN A 219 5.92 16.23 23.02
N VAL A 220 4.83 15.54 22.65
CA VAL A 220 4.58 15.15 21.26
C VAL A 220 4.36 16.39 20.38
N LYS A 221 3.64 17.40 20.87
CA LYS A 221 3.41 18.68 20.13
C LYS A 221 4.71 19.43 19.84
N THR A 222 5.69 19.35 20.73
CA THR A 222 6.94 20.12 20.61
C THR A 222 8.06 19.35 19.92
N LYS A 223 8.19 18.04 20.18
CA LYS A 223 9.34 17.23 19.75
C LYS A 223 8.97 16.09 18.79
N GLY A 224 7.68 15.86 18.57
CA GLY A 224 7.18 14.68 17.87
C GLY A 224 7.35 13.42 18.72
N ILE A 225 7.28 12.28 18.05
CA ILE A 225 7.34 10.96 18.68
C ILE A 225 8.54 10.17 18.16
N THR A 226 9.23 9.45 19.05
CA THR A 226 10.27 8.49 18.66
C THR A 226 9.64 7.19 18.17
N PHE A 227 10.38 6.37 17.42
CA PHE A 227 9.90 5.04 17.01
C PHE A 227 9.48 4.15 18.19
N ALA A 228 10.19 4.23 19.33
CA ALA A 228 9.85 3.45 20.53
C ALA A 228 8.51 3.92 21.13
N GLN A 229 8.32 5.24 21.24
CA GLN A 229 7.06 5.81 21.71
C GLN A 229 5.91 5.52 20.74
N PHE A 230 6.16 5.56 19.42
CA PHE A 230 5.17 5.19 18.41
C PHE A 230 4.74 3.73 18.55
N ALA A 231 5.70 2.81 18.72
CA ALA A 231 5.41 1.40 18.97
C ALA A 231 4.54 1.19 20.22
N CYS A 232 4.86 1.91 21.30
CA CYS A 232 4.10 1.87 22.55
C CYS A 232 2.69 2.45 22.35
N LEU A 233 2.57 3.61 21.72
CA LEU A 233 1.28 4.25 21.40
C LEU A 233 0.40 3.33 20.57
N SER A 234 0.93 2.75 19.50
CA SER A 234 0.19 1.81 18.66
C SER A 234 -0.28 0.58 19.43
N LYS A 235 0.53 0.05 20.36
CA LYS A 235 0.15 -1.08 21.22
C LYS A 235 -0.98 -0.76 22.19
N CYS A 236 -1.24 0.51 22.49
CA CYS A 236 -2.40 0.90 23.30
C CYS A 236 -3.72 0.84 22.52
N HIS A 237 -3.68 0.68 21.19
CA HIS A 237 -4.87 0.73 20.33
C HIS A 237 -5.06 -0.50 19.43
N CYS A 238 -4.00 -1.27 19.15
CA CYS A 238 -4.05 -2.42 18.24
C CYS A 238 -2.87 -3.38 18.45
N ASP A 239 -2.91 -4.52 17.78
CA ASP A 239 -1.77 -5.43 17.73
C ASP A 239 -0.70 -4.92 16.76
N VAL A 240 0.53 -4.80 17.28
CA VAL A 240 1.66 -4.27 16.51
C VAL A 240 2.75 -5.31 16.30
N GLN A 241 3.26 -5.42 15.06
CA GLN A 241 4.53 -6.06 14.73
C GLN A 241 5.62 -5.01 14.50
N VAL A 242 6.73 -5.12 15.22
CA VAL A 242 7.82 -4.13 15.19
C VAL A 242 8.99 -4.63 14.35
N ARG A 243 9.41 -3.83 13.37
CA ARG A 243 10.56 -4.08 12.49
C ARG A 243 11.56 -2.94 12.59
N ARG A 244 12.58 -3.04 13.46
CA ARG A 244 13.67 -2.05 13.51
C ARG A 244 14.72 -2.34 12.45
N ALA A 245 15.26 -1.29 11.86
CA ALA A 245 16.26 -1.35 10.79
C ALA A 245 17.51 -2.14 11.16
N ASN A 246 17.92 -2.08 12.43
CA ASN A 246 19.08 -2.81 12.96
C ASN A 246 18.75 -4.25 13.38
N GLN A 247 17.51 -4.70 13.22
CA GLN A 247 17.02 -6.03 13.60
C GLN A 247 16.49 -6.83 12.40
N VAL A 248 16.31 -6.20 11.24
CA VAL A 248 15.74 -6.83 10.04
C VAL A 248 16.60 -6.49 8.83
N THR A 249 16.68 -7.42 7.88
CA THR A 249 17.40 -7.18 6.62
C THR A 249 16.54 -6.42 5.62
N LEU A 250 17.16 -5.87 4.57
CA LEU A 250 16.44 -5.23 3.47
C LEU A 250 15.51 -6.22 2.76
N GLU A 251 15.94 -7.47 2.61
CA GLU A 251 15.16 -8.53 1.98
C GLU A 251 13.93 -8.86 2.82
N GLN A 252 14.06 -8.90 4.15
CA GLN A 252 12.92 -9.09 5.04
C GLN A 252 11.94 -7.91 4.96
N PHE A 253 12.46 -6.67 4.95
CA PHE A 253 11.62 -5.48 4.78
C PHE A 253 10.83 -5.51 3.46
N LYS A 254 11.46 -5.91 2.35
CA LYS A 254 10.78 -6.04 1.06
C LYS A 254 9.67 -7.07 1.08
N LYS A 255 9.92 -8.25 1.68
CA LYS A 255 8.89 -9.29 1.85
C LYS A 255 7.72 -8.82 2.71
N ASP A 256 8.02 -8.13 3.80
CA ASP A 256 7.01 -7.56 4.69
C ASP A 256 6.17 -6.51 3.94
N LEU A 257 6.81 -5.67 3.13
CA LEU A 257 6.14 -4.65 2.30
C LEU A 257 5.23 -5.29 1.25
N GLU A 258 5.73 -6.28 0.49
CA GLU A 258 4.92 -7.04 -0.48
C GLU A 258 3.69 -7.67 0.18
N MET A 259 3.87 -8.31 1.33
CA MET A 259 2.78 -8.92 2.09
C MET A 259 1.73 -7.90 2.50
N VAL A 260 2.15 -6.79 3.13
CA VAL A 260 1.21 -5.74 3.59
C VAL A 260 0.50 -5.07 2.42
N CYS A 261 1.21 -4.78 1.33
CA CYS A 261 0.65 -4.13 0.15
C CYS A 261 -0.35 -5.03 -0.62
N SER A 262 -0.24 -6.35 -0.49
CA SER A 262 -1.17 -7.31 -1.10
C SER A 262 -2.45 -7.57 -0.28
N ARG A 263 -2.65 -6.83 0.81
CA ARG A 263 -3.73 -7.05 1.78
C ARG A 263 -4.41 -5.74 2.15
N ASP A 264 -5.64 -5.84 2.62
CA ASP A 264 -6.48 -4.74 3.11
C ASP A 264 -6.69 -4.77 4.64
N ASP A 265 -6.34 -5.87 5.30
CA ASP A 265 -6.53 -6.10 6.74
C ASP A 265 -5.28 -5.82 7.60
N ILE A 266 -4.19 -5.34 6.98
CA ILE A 266 -2.96 -4.94 7.65
C ILE A 266 -2.36 -3.74 6.92
N HIS A 267 -1.79 -2.81 7.68
CA HIS A 267 -1.05 -1.66 7.15
C HIS A 267 0.31 -1.52 7.80
N MET A 268 1.25 -0.90 7.07
CA MET A 268 2.60 -0.60 7.54
C MET A 268 2.80 0.90 7.69
N VAL A 269 3.23 1.35 8.87
CA VAL A 269 3.71 2.74 9.06
C VAL A 269 5.23 2.73 9.07
N VAL A 270 5.85 3.63 8.30
CA VAL A 270 7.30 3.65 8.08
C VAL A 270 7.92 4.89 8.70
N SER A 271 8.81 4.70 9.68
CA SER A 271 9.62 5.78 10.23
C SER A 271 10.92 5.95 9.45
N PHE A 272 11.17 7.12 8.89
CA PHE A 272 12.35 7.38 8.05
C PHE A 272 12.92 8.78 8.25
N SER A 273 14.08 9.05 7.65
CA SER A 273 14.68 10.39 7.64
C SER A 273 14.47 11.08 6.30
N ARG A 274 13.80 12.22 6.32
CA ARG A 274 13.61 13.10 5.14
C ARG A 274 14.94 13.55 4.54
N LYS A 275 15.95 13.83 5.38
CA LYS A 275 17.31 14.20 4.93
C LYS A 275 17.91 13.15 4.01
N SER A 276 17.69 11.87 4.31
CA SER A 276 18.20 10.75 3.51
C SER A 276 17.58 10.67 2.13
N LEU A 277 16.39 11.26 1.94
CA LEU A 277 15.70 11.39 0.65
C LEU A 277 15.91 12.78 0.01
N GLY A 278 16.81 13.60 0.56
CA GLY A 278 17.02 15.00 0.12
C GLY A 278 15.83 15.93 0.39
N GLN A 279 14.84 15.52 1.18
CA GLN A 279 13.69 16.33 1.52
C GLN A 279 13.98 17.27 2.71
N THR A 280 13.27 18.40 2.79
CA THR A 280 13.35 19.31 3.94
C THR A 280 12.69 18.69 5.19
N GLY A 281 13.40 18.71 6.31
CA GLY A 281 12.95 18.17 7.60
C GLY A 281 13.95 17.16 8.18
N ASP A 282 13.54 16.43 9.20
CA ASP A 282 14.35 15.42 9.89
C ASP A 282 13.69 14.03 9.88
N GLY A 283 13.16 13.55 11.01
CA GLY A 283 12.40 12.31 11.09
C GLY A 283 10.96 12.50 10.62
N HIS A 284 10.38 11.46 10.03
CA HIS A 284 8.99 11.43 9.62
C HIS A 284 8.42 10.01 9.76
N PHE A 285 7.09 9.92 9.75
CA PHE A 285 6.30 8.70 9.73
C PHE A 285 5.38 8.73 8.52
#